data_AF-A0A7C1GB95-F1
#
_entry.id   AF-A0A7C1GB95-F1
#
_cell.length_a   1.000
_cell.length_b   1.000
_cell.length_c   1.000
_cell.angle_alpha   90.00
_cell.angle_beta   90.00
_cell.angle_gamma   90.00
#
_symmetry.space_group_name_H-M   'P 1'
#
loop_
_entity.id
_entity.type
_entity.pdbx_description
1 polymer ?
#
loop_
_entity_poly.entity_id
_entity_poly.type
_entity_poly.pdbx_seq_one_letter_code
_entity_poly.pdbx_strand_id
1 'polypeptide(L)' 'IGKNCMIGGQAGFAGHLIIGDDVKISAQSGVGRNIPDGTFYEGSPAFPLRDFQRSYIHFRRFDNLVKRIDELERKLKNL' A
#
# COMPACT_ATOMS: atom_id res chain seq x y z
N ILE A 1 -8.82 2.52 18.84
CA ILE A 1 -7.94 3.52 18.20
C ILE A 1 -7.28 4.32 19.31
N GLY A 2 -5.96 4.48 19.26
CA GLY A 2 -5.16 5.17 20.25
C GLY A 2 -5.25 6.70 20.17
N LYS A 3 -4.42 7.37 20.96
CA LYS A 3 -4.32 8.82 21.06
C LYS A 3 -3.56 9.41 19.86
N ASN A 4 -3.81 10.68 19.56
CA ASN A 4 -3.08 11.47 18.56
C ASN A 4 -3.02 10.86 17.14
N CYS A 5 -3.96 9.98 16.81
CA CYS A 5 -4.04 9.39 15.48
C CYS A 5 -4.55 10.41 14.45
N MET A 6 -4.00 10.36 13.23
CA MET A 6 -4.51 11.12 12.10
C MET A 6 -5.14 10.17 11.09
N ILE A 7 -6.46 10.28 10.92
CA ILE A 7 -7.23 9.42 10.03
C ILE A 7 -7.70 10.24 8.83
N GLY A 8 -7.22 9.88 7.64
CA GLY A 8 -7.62 10.51 6.40
C GLY A 8 -9.09 10.28 6.06
N GLY A 9 -9.68 11.19 5.30
CA GLY A 9 -11.07 11.11 4.89
C GLY A 9 -11.41 9.79 4.19
N GLN A 10 -12.60 9.25 4.46
CA GLN A 10 -13.08 7.97 3.92
C GLN A 10 -12.19 6.75 4.22
N ALA A 11 -11.28 6.81 5.19
CA ALA A 11 -10.61 5.61 5.68
C ALA A 11 -11.63 4.68 6.38
N GLY A 12 -11.52 3.39 6.10
CA GLY A 12 -12.34 2.33 6.70
C GLY A 12 -11.51 1.40 7.57
N PHE A 13 -12.10 0.90 8.66
CA PHE A 13 -11.49 -0.07 9.57
C PHE A 13 -12.39 -1.29 9.68
N ALA A 14 -11.80 -2.48 9.60
CA ALA A 14 -12.48 -3.69 10.01
C ALA A 14 -12.76 -3.67 11.52
N GLY A 15 -13.72 -4.49 11.97
CA GLY A 15 -14.04 -4.63 13.39
C GLY A 15 -12.92 -5.35 14.17
N HIS A 16 -12.93 -5.20 15.50
CA HIS A 16 -12.04 -5.90 16.42
C HIS A 16 -10.54 -5.59 16.27
N LEU A 17 -10.21 -4.39 15.76
CA LEU A 17 -8.83 -3.96 15.58
C LEU A 17 -8.33 -3.09 16.73
N ILE A 18 -7.07 -3.29 17.08
CA ILE A 18 -6.29 -2.41 17.95
C ILE A 18 -5.42 -1.53 17.05
N ILE A 19 -5.65 -0.23 17.12
CA ILE A 19 -4.83 0.79 16.45
C ILE A 19 -4.11 1.54 17.56
N GLY A 20 -2.78 1.56 17.47
CA GLY A 20 -1.88 2.20 18.42
C GLY A 20 -2.00 3.73 18.49
N ASP A 21 -1.17 4.33 19.34
CA ASP A 21 -1.03 5.79 19.51
C ASP A 21 -0.19 6.39 18.36
N ASP A 22 -0.40 7.67 18.04
CA ASP A 22 0.36 8.42 17.02
C ASP A 22 0.37 7.79 15.61
N VAL A 23 -0.64 6.96 15.30
CA VAL A 23 -0.80 6.32 13.99
C VAL A 23 -1.36 7.28 12.96
N LYS A 24 -0.83 7.22 11.73
CA LYS A 24 -1.33 7.96 10.56
C LYS A 24 -1.92 6.99 9.55
N ILE A 25 -3.13 7.24 9.09
CA ILE A 25 -3.81 6.47 8.04
C ILE A 25 -4.16 7.42 6.90
N SER A 26 -3.71 7.14 5.68
CA SER A 26 -4.05 7.95 4.50
C SER A 26 -5.55 7.87 4.18
N ALA A 27 -6.05 8.88 3.47
CA ALA A 27 -7.44 8.88 2.97
C ALA A 27 -7.75 7.63 2.14
N GLN A 28 -9.00 7.17 2.18
CA GLN A 28 -9.48 5.99 1.43
C GLN A 28 -8.70 4.68 1.72
N SER A 29 -8.02 4.59 2.86
CA SER A 29 -7.34 3.36 3.26
C SER A 29 -8.30 2.37 3.92
N GLY A 30 -8.07 1.08 3.70
CA GLY A 30 -8.86 -0.04 4.25
C GLY A 30 -8.03 -0.83 5.25
N VAL A 31 -8.17 -0.52 6.54
CA VAL A 31 -7.39 -1.13 7.62
C VAL A 31 -8.02 -2.47 8.02
N GLY A 32 -7.33 -3.57 7.71
CA GLY A 32 -7.78 -4.93 8.00
C GLY A 32 -7.03 -5.66 9.11
N ARG A 33 -6.09 -5.00 9.79
CA ARG A 33 -5.23 -5.60 10.83
C ARG A 33 -4.88 -4.60 11.92
N ASN A 34 -4.40 -5.11 13.06
CA ASN A 34 -3.86 -4.29 14.13
C ASN A 34 -2.67 -3.45 13.64
N ILE A 35 -2.55 -2.23 14.15
CA ILE A 35 -1.53 -1.27 13.73
C ILE A 35 -0.73 -0.81 14.96
N PRO A 36 0.61 -0.94 14.95
CA PRO A 36 1.46 -0.53 16.07
C PRO A 36 1.61 1.00 16.14
N ASP A 37 1.99 1.48 17.32
CA ASP A 37 2.18 2.90 17.61
C ASP A 37 3.16 3.60 16.63
N GLY A 38 2.93 4.89 16.37
CA GLY A 38 3.83 5.77 15.62
C GLY A 38 4.01 5.42 14.15
N THR A 39 3.17 4.55 13.59
CA THR A 39 3.30 4.10 12.20
C THR A 39 2.38 4.82 11.22
N PHE A 40 2.74 4.79 9.93
CA PHE A 40 1.96 5.41 8.85
C PHE A 40 1.59 4.34 7.81
N TYR A 41 0.30 4.16 7.56
CA TYR A 41 -0.27 3.20 6.61
C TYR A 41 -1.08 3.89 5.50
N GLU A 42 -1.09 3.27 4.31
CA GLU A 42 -1.83 3.69 3.12
C GLU A 42 -2.37 2.48 2.36
N GLY A 43 -3.47 2.67 1.61
CA GLY A 43 -3.99 1.70 0.65
C GLY A 43 -5.20 0.90 1.14
N SER A 44 -5.80 0.15 0.22
CA SER A 44 -6.94 -0.73 0.46
C SER A 44 -6.67 -2.10 -0.18
N PRO A 45 -6.14 -3.09 0.56
CA PRO A 45 -5.89 -3.10 2.02
C PRO A 45 -4.71 -2.20 2.44
N ALA A 46 -4.73 -1.72 3.69
CA ALA A 46 -3.73 -0.80 4.23
C ALA A 46 -2.46 -1.51 4.71
N PHE A 47 -1.30 -0.98 4.34
CA PHE A 47 0.02 -1.44 4.78
C PHE A 47 1.01 -0.27 4.91
N PRO A 48 2.23 -0.48 5.48
CA PRO A 48 3.15 0.63 5.74
C PRO A 48 3.40 1.50 4.51
N LEU A 49 3.37 2.82 4.70
CA LEU A 49 3.40 3.82 3.63
C LEU A 49 4.52 3.58 2.62
N ARG A 50 5.73 3.32 3.10
CA ARG A 50 6.91 3.13 2.24
C ARG A 50 6.77 1.90 1.35
N ASP A 51 6.20 0.83 1.88
CA ASP A 51 5.98 -0.40 1.13
C ASP A 51 4.87 -0.17 0.09
N PHE A 52 3.80 0.55 0.47
CA PHE A 52 2.73 0.92 -0.46
C PHE A 52 3.25 1.73 -1.64
N GLN A 53 4.02 2.78 -1.36
CA GLN A 53 4.60 3.64 -2.39
C GLN A 53 5.52 2.87 -3.34
N ARG A 54 6.35 1.95 -2.83
CA ARG A 54 7.21 1.10 -3.66
C ARG A 54 6.38 0.23 -4.61
N SER A 55 5.40 -0.49 -4.08
CA SER A 55 4.50 -1.32 -4.89
C SER A 55 3.71 -0.49 -5.91
N TYR A 56 3.22 0.68 -5.50
CA TYR A 56 2.45 1.57 -6.36
C TYR A 56 3.27 2.14 -7.52
N ILE A 57 4.57 2.42 -7.32
CA ILE A 57 5.46 2.82 -8.42
C ILE A 57 5.60 1.70 -9.45
N HIS A 58 5.71 0.44 -9.02
CA HIS A 58 5.73 -0.69 -9.94
C HIS A 58 4.41 -0.83 -10.69
N PHE A 59 3.28 -0.69 -10.00
CA PHE A 59 1.95 -0.69 -10.61
C PHE A 59 1.82 0.43 -11.65
N ARG A 60 2.23 1.66 -11.34
CA ARG A 60 2.23 2.80 -12.27
C ARG A 60 3.12 2.58 -13.50
N ARG A 61 4.14 1.73 -13.38
CA ARG A 61 5.10 1.41 -14.45
C ARG A 61 4.84 0.02 -15.06
N PHE A 62 3.69 -0.59 -14.79
CA PHE A 62 3.40 -1.96 -15.17
C PHE A 62 3.51 -2.17 -16.70
N ASP A 63 2.99 -1.24 -17.50
CA ASP A 63 3.11 -1.32 -18.97
C ASP A 63 4.55 -1.37 -19.46
N ASN A 64 5.47 -0.64 -18.83
CA ASN A 64 6.89 -0.67 -19.18
C ASN A 64 7.51 -2.02 -18.83
N LEU A 65 7.07 -2.65 -17.74
CA LEU A 65 7.49 -4.00 -17.38
C LEU A 65 6.98 -5.01 -18.41
N VAL A 66 5.72 -4.93 -18.83
CA VAL A 66 5.13 -5.79 -19.86
C VAL A 66 5.91 -5.67 -21.19
N LYS A 67 6.13 -4.45 -21.69
CA LYS A 67 6.91 -4.22 -22.92
C LYS A 67 8.31 -4.82 -22.83
N ARG A 68 8.97 -4.65 -21.67
CA ARG A 68 10.31 -5.21 -21.46
C ARG A 68 10.27 -6.75 -21.46
N ILE A 69 9.23 -7.38 -20.93
CA ILE A 69 9.05 -8.83 -20.99
C ILE A 69 8.83 -9.28 -22.44
N ASP A 70 7.94 -8.64 -23.19
CA ASP A 70 7.68 -8.97 -24.60
C ASP A 70 8.95 -8.88 -25.46
N GLU A 71 9.75 -7.84 -25.25
CA GLU A 71 11.04 -7.68 -25.93
C GLU A 71 12.02 -8.81 -25.59
N LEU A 72 12.07 -9.24 -24.33
CA LEU A 72 12.92 -10.35 -23.89
C LEU A 72 12.44 -11.67 -24.51
N GLU A 73 11.13 -11.92 -24.54
CA GLU A 73 10.56 -13.12 -25.16
C GLU A 73 10.82 -13.17 -26.68
N ARG A 74 10.70 -12.04 -27.39
CA ARG A 74 11.04 -11.97 -28.83
C ARG A 74 12.50 -12.26 -29.09
N LYS A 75 13.41 -11.75 -28.24
CA LYS A 75 14.85 -12.03 -28.37
C LYS A 75 15.17 -13.50 -28.13
N LEU A 76 14.50 -14.13 -27.15
CA LEU A 76 14.67 -15.56 -26.85
C LEU A 76 14.16 -16.47 -27.96
N LYS A 77 13.11 -16.10 -28.70
CA LYS A 77 12.60 -16.88 -29.86
C LYS A 77 13.49 -16.82 -31.11
N ASN A 78 14.33 -15.79 -31.21
CA ASN A 78 15.21 -15.57 -32.36
C ASN A 78 16.64 -16.08 -32.12
N LEU A 79 16.89 -16.71 -30.96
CA LEU A 79 18.11 -17.44 -30.61
C LEU A 79 17.95 -18.91 -31.00
#